data_AF-A0A228Q3J0-F1
#
_entry.id   AF-A0A228Q3J0-F1
#
_cell.length_a   1.000
_cell.length_b   1.000
_cell.length_c   1.000
_cell.angle_alpha   90.00
_cell.angle_beta   90.00
_cell.angle_gamma   90.00
#
_symmetry.space_group_name_H-M   'P 1'
#
loop_
_entity.id
_entity.type
_entity.pdbx_description
1 polymer ?
#
loop_
_entity_poly.entity_id
_entity_poly.type
_entity_poly.pdbx_seq_one_letter_code
_entity_poly.pdbx_strand_id
1 'polypeptide(L)'
;MSDDLSHYVPSRLDDPEKFLFFRKDVAAIGLTGTIGGVLLNHTLLGLVAGVAVAALWQKFSSGQHPGMSAHVMYWVLGQPAPKKFPPSDLRELNG
;
A
#
# COMPACT_ATOMS: atom_id res chain seq x y z
N MET A 1 -19.21 23.91 22.76
CA MET A 1 -18.29 23.05 23.54
C MET A 1 -17.18 22.64 22.59
N SER A 2 -15.99 23.18 22.77
CA SER A 2 -14.80 22.70 22.08
C SER A 2 -14.28 21.55 22.94
N ASP A 3 -14.32 20.33 22.41
CA ASP A 3 -13.79 19.18 23.14
C ASP A 3 -12.28 19.34 23.29
N ASP A 4 -11.80 19.27 24.53
CA ASP A 4 -10.37 19.26 24.85
C ASP A 4 -9.78 17.91 24.43
N LEU A 5 -9.12 17.90 23.27
CA LEU A 5 -8.54 16.70 22.64
C LEU A 5 -7.13 16.37 23.18
N SER A 6 -6.63 17.09 24.20
CA SER A 6 -5.28 16.90 24.75
C SER A 6 -4.99 15.47 25.23
N HIS A 7 -6.03 14.70 25.56
CA HIS A 7 -5.94 13.31 26.02
C HIS A 7 -6.55 12.28 25.05
N TYR A 8 -7.04 12.71 23.88
CA TYR A 8 -7.65 11.79 22.92
C TYR A 8 -6.57 11.02 22.14
N VAL A 9 -6.48 9.71 22.38
CA VAL A 9 -5.64 8.80 21.59
C VAL A 9 -6.46 8.26 20.41
N PRO A 10 -6.08 8.55 19.15
CA PRO A 10 -6.84 8.07 17.98
C PRO A 10 -6.75 6.54 17.87
N SER A 11 -7.90 5.88 17.79
CA SER A 11 -7.98 4.41 17.70
C SER A 11 -7.78 3.85 16.30
N ARG A 12 -7.70 4.70 15.28
CA ARG A 12 -7.63 4.32 13.86
C ARG A 12 -6.40 4.83 13.12
N LEU A 13 -5.39 5.28 13.86
CA LEU A 13 -4.14 5.73 13.25
C LEU A 13 -3.46 4.60 12.46
N ASP A 14 -3.58 3.38 12.96
CA ASP A 14 -2.97 2.17 12.39
C ASP A 14 -3.92 1.37 11.47
N ASP A 15 -5.14 1.88 11.23
CA ASP A 15 -6.09 1.20 10.35
C ASP A 15 -5.53 1.17 8.92
N PRO A 16 -5.59 0.02 8.22
CA PRO A 16 -5.08 -0.07 6.86
C PRO A 16 -5.88 0.83 5.94
N GLU A 17 -5.17 1.62 5.13
CA GLU A 17 -5.77 2.52 4.15
C GLU A 17 -6.66 1.75 3.15
N LYS A 18 -7.87 2.27 2.91
CA LYS A 18 -8.87 1.66 2.03
C LYS A 18 -9.12 2.50 0.78
N PHE A 19 -9.37 1.81 -0.33
CA PHE A 19 -9.97 2.37 -1.54
C PHE A 19 -11.32 1.70 -1.75
N LEU A 20 -12.41 2.46 -1.57
CA LEU A 20 -13.77 1.91 -1.48
C LEU A 20 -13.83 0.80 -0.40
N PHE A 21 -14.16 -0.43 -0.80
CA PHE A 21 -14.27 -1.59 0.08
C PHE A 21 -12.98 -2.41 0.17
N PHE A 22 -11.98 -2.10 -0.65
CA PHE A 22 -10.73 -2.84 -0.73
C PHE A 22 -9.60 -2.11 -0.02
N ARG A 23 -8.55 -2.84 0.37
CA ARG A 23 -7.30 -2.22 0.81
C ARG A 23 -6.63 -1.51 -0.37
N LYS A 24 -6.05 -0.32 -0.14
CA LYS A 24 -5.59 0.57 -1.22
C LYS A 24 -4.63 -0.08 -2.21
N ASP A 25 -3.73 -0.93 -1.73
CA ASP A 25 -2.67 -1.60 -2.47
C ASP A 25 -3.24 -2.72 -3.34
N VAL A 26 -4.18 -3.50 -2.79
CA VAL A 26 -4.91 -4.54 -3.54
C VAL A 26 -5.69 -3.90 -4.68
N ALA A 27 -6.41 -2.81 -4.39
CA ALA A 27 -7.15 -2.06 -5.40
C ALA A 27 -6.22 -1.50 -6.48
N ALA A 28 -5.10 -0.89 -6.09
CA ALA A 28 -4.13 -0.32 -7.03
C ALA A 28 -3.53 -1.38 -7.95
N ILE A 29 -3.18 -2.56 -7.44
CA ILE A 29 -2.64 -3.67 -8.23
C ILE A 29 -3.68 -4.17 -9.25
N GLY A 30 -4.92 -4.43 -8.79
CA GLY A 30 -5.99 -4.91 -9.66
C GLY A 30 -6.37 -3.90 -10.74
N LEU A 31 -6.45 -2.62 -10.37
CA LEU A 31 -6.73 -1.53 -11.30
C LEU A 31 -5.60 -1.34 -12.32
N THR A 32 -4.33 -1.41 -11.88
CA THR A 32 -3.17 -1.30 -12.77
C THR A 32 -3.17 -2.41 -13.83
N GLY A 33 -3.44 -3.66 -13.44
CA GLY A 33 -3.57 -4.77 -14.38
C GLY A 33 -4.72 -4.57 -15.38
N THR A 34 -5.87 -4.09 -14.89
CA THR A 34 -7.05 -3.80 -15.74
C THR A 34 -6.76 -2.69 -16.74
N ILE A 35 -6.21 -1.55 -16.27
CA ILE A 35 -5.81 -0.43 -17.12
C ILE A 35 -4.77 -0.89 -18.15
N GLY A 36 -3.77 -1.67 -17.74
CA GLY A 36 -2.79 -2.25 -18.65
C GLY A 36 -3.43 -3.10 -19.74
N GLY A 37 -4.42 -3.94 -19.40
CA GLY A 37 -5.20 -4.71 -20.37
C GLY A 37 -5.93 -3.84 -21.37
N VAL A 38 -6.58 -2.77 -20.91
CA VAL A 38 -7.27 -1.79 -21.78
C VAL A 38 -6.29 -1.14 -22.76
N LEU A 39 -5.15 -0.66 -22.25
CA LEU A 39 -4.12 -0.01 -23.07
C LEU A 39 -3.53 -0.95 -24.14
N LEU A 40 -3.45 -2.25 -23.84
CA LEU A 40 -2.96 -3.28 -24.75
C LEU A 40 -4.06 -3.88 -25.64
N ASN A 41 -5.30 -3.37 -25.57
CA ASN A 41 -6.48 -3.90 -26.27
C ASN A 41 -6.82 -5.37 -25.91
N HIS A 42 -6.42 -5.81 -24.72
CA HIS A 42 -6.69 -7.13 -24.15
C HIS A 42 -7.41 -6.97 -22.78
N THR A 43 -8.52 -6.23 -22.77
CA THR A 43 -9.23 -5.82 -21.55
C THR A 43 -9.58 -6.99 -20.64
N LEU A 44 -10.17 -8.06 -21.17
CA LEU A 44 -10.58 -9.22 -20.37
C LEU A 44 -9.36 -9.92 -19.74
N LEU A 45 -8.28 -10.06 -20.50
CA LEU A 45 -7.05 -10.67 -20.00
C LEU A 45 -6.42 -9.82 -18.89
N GLY A 46 -6.32 -8.50 -19.08
CA GLY A 46 -5.77 -7.61 -18.05
C GLY A 46 -6.63 -7.54 -16.80
N LEU A 47 -7.95 -7.60 -16.93
CA LEU A 47 -8.86 -7.70 -15.78
C LEU A 47 -8.62 -9.00 -14.98
N VAL A 48 -8.64 -10.14 -15.66
CA VAL A 48 -8.45 -11.45 -15.01
C VAL A 48 -7.06 -11.55 -14.38
N ALA A 49 -6.02 -11.18 -15.12
CA ALA A 49 -4.65 -11.18 -14.60
C ALA A 49 -4.48 -10.19 -13.45
N GLY A 50 -5.02 -8.98 -13.57
CA GLY A 50 -4.96 -7.95 -12.52
C GLY A 50 -5.63 -8.41 -11.23
N VAL A 51 -6.84 -8.96 -11.32
CA VAL A 51 -7.56 -9.52 -10.15
C VAL A 51 -6.80 -10.71 -9.56
N ALA A 52 -6.26 -11.60 -10.39
CA ALA A 52 -5.48 -12.76 -9.91
C ALA A 52 -4.24 -12.31 -9.13
N VAL A 53 -3.47 -11.36 -9.66
CA VAL A 53 -2.28 -10.80 -8.98
C VAL A 53 -2.68 -10.07 -7.70
N ALA A 54 -3.77 -9.29 -7.72
CA ALA A 54 -4.28 -8.61 -6.53
C ALA A 54 -4.70 -9.60 -5.43
N ALA A 55 -5.34 -10.72 -5.78
CA ALA A 55 -5.72 -11.76 -4.84
C ALA A 55 -4.49 -12.49 -4.24
N LEU A 56 -3.49 -12.80 -5.06
CA LEU A 56 -2.22 -13.36 -4.59
C LEU A 56 -1.50 -12.39 -3.65
N TRP A 57 -1.47 -11.10 -3.99
CA TRP A 57 -0.91 -10.06 -3.15
C TRP A 57 -1.64 -9.95 -1.81
N GLN A 58 -2.98 -9.93 -1.83
CA GLN A 58 -3.80 -9.88 -0.61
C GLN A 58 -3.48 -11.06 0.32
N LYS A 59 -3.32 -12.26 -0.23
CA LYS A 59 -2.95 -13.46 0.53
C LYS A 59 -1.53 -13.35 1.09
N PHE A 60 -0.56 -12.95 0.28
CA PHE A 60 0.85 -12.82 0.69
C PHE A 60 1.04 -11.76 1.78
N SER A 61 0.38 -10.61 1.65
CA SER A 61 0.53 -9.50 2.59
C SER A 61 -0.40 -9.60 3.81
N SER A 62 -1.22 -10.66 3.91
CA SER A 62 -2.16 -10.83 5.03
C SER A 62 -1.39 -11.13 6.31
N GLY A 63 -1.72 -10.42 7.41
CA GLY A 63 -1.04 -10.56 8.70
C GLY A 63 0.30 -9.82 8.81
N GLN A 64 0.75 -9.19 7.73
CA GLN A 64 1.95 -8.34 7.73
C GLN A 64 1.60 -6.89 8.07
N HIS A 65 2.62 -6.06 8.33
CA HIS A 65 2.45 -4.66 8.71
C HIS A 65 1.59 -3.87 7.69
N PRO A 66 0.65 -3.00 8.13
CA PRO A 66 -0.09 -2.12 7.23
C PRO A 66 0.86 -1.35 6.28
N GLY A 67 0.56 -1.33 4.98
CA GLY A 67 1.43 -0.67 4.00
C GLY A 67 2.70 -1.45 3.63
N MET A 68 2.70 -2.79 3.73
CA MET A 68 3.78 -3.63 3.20
C MET A 68 4.17 -3.33 1.75
N SER A 69 3.23 -2.90 0.91
CA SER A 69 3.53 -2.54 -0.49
C SER A 69 4.54 -1.40 -0.58
N ALA A 70 4.44 -0.39 0.28
CA ALA A 70 5.40 0.71 0.32
C ALA A 70 6.79 0.23 0.77
N HIS A 71 6.86 -0.74 1.68
CA HIS A 71 8.11 -1.35 2.11
C HIS A 71 8.76 -2.14 0.97
N VAL A 72 7.99 -2.99 0.29
CA VAL A 72 8.49 -3.75 -0.87
C VAL A 72 8.95 -2.81 -1.97
N MET A 73 8.18 -1.76 -2.27
CA MET A 73 8.56 -0.77 -3.26
C MET A 73 9.85 -0.04 -2.87
N TYR A 74 10.01 0.28 -1.58
CA TYR A 74 11.20 0.94 -1.07
C TYR A 74 12.44 0.05 -1.24
N TRP A 75 12.35 -1.23 -0.87
CA TRP A 75 13.50 -2.14 -0.94
C TRP A 75 13.84 -2.60 -2.36
N VAL A 76 12.84 -2.76 -3.23
CA VAL A 76 13.05 -3.26 -4.60
C VAL A 76 13.34 -2.13 -5.58
N LEU A 77 12.69 -0.98 -5.43
CA LEU A 77 12.75 0.14 -6.38
C LEU A 77 13.36 1.41 -5.80
N GLY A 78 13.68 1.45 -4.50
CA GLY A 78 14.15 2.67 -3.83
C GLY A 78 13.07 3.74 -3.68
N GLN A 79 11.79 3.38 -3.81
CA GLN A 79 10.66 4.33 -3.83
C GLN A 79 9.52 3.93 -2.87
N PRO A 80 8.85 4.86 -2.18
CA PRO A 80 9.13 6.30 -2.18
C PRO A 80 10.37 6.61 -1.33
N ALA A 81 11.23 7.50 -1.84
CA ALA A 81 12.37 7.99 -1.06
C ALA A 81 11.86 8.83 0.13
N PRO A 82 12.32 8.56 1.37
CA PRO A 82 11.92 9.36 2.53
C PRO A 82 12.36 10.80 2.36
N LYS A 83 11.44 11.77 2.45
CA LYS A 83 11.76 13.20 2.24
C LYS A 83 12.57 13.84 3.36
N LYS A 84 12.41 13.35 4.60
CA LYS A 84 12.99 13.97 5.81
C LYS A 84 14.00 13.10 6.54
N PHE A 85 14.07 11.81 6.19
CA PHE A 85 14.96 10.86 6.84
C PHE A 85 16.01 10.38 5.84
N PRO A 86 17.26 10.14 6.29
CA PRO A 86 18.24 9.52 5.43
C PRO A 86 17.76 8.11 5.00
N PRO A 87 18.32 7.58 3.90
CA PRO A 87 18.18 6.18 3.51
C PRO A 87 18.38 5.22 4.69
N SER A 88 17.65 4.10 4.68
CA SER A 88 17.61 3.16 5.81
C SER A 88 18.98 2.61 6.22
N ASP A 89 19.89 2.45 5.27
CA ASP A 89 21.28 2.00 5.46
C ASP A 89 22.15 3.01 6.21
N LEU A 90 21.73 4.27 6.29
CA LEU A 90 22.44 5.35 6.97
C LEU A 90 21.79 5.75 8.30
N ARG A 91 20.74 5.04 8.74
CA ARG A 91 20.06 5.33 10.01
C ARG A 91 20.76 4.60 11.15
N GLU A 92 21.41 5.35 12.01
CA GLU A 92 21.95 4.83 13.27
C GLU A 92 20.87 4.89 14.36
N LEU A 93 20.65 3.77 15.05
CA LEU A 93 19.89 3.75 16.29
C LEU A 93 20.81 4.24 17.41
N ASN A 94 20.83 5.56 17.64
CA ASN A 94 21.40 6.10 18.85
C ASN A 94 20.46 5.74 20.01
N GLY A 95 20.81 4.69 20.75
CA GLY A 95 20.10 4.22 21.94
C GLY A 95 20.26 5.15 23.13
#